data_AF-A0A9W6PX28-F1
#
_entry.id   AF-A0A9W6PX28-F1
#
_cell.length_a   1.000
_cell.length_b   1.000
_cell.length_c   1.000
_cell.angle_alpha   90.00
_cell.angle_beta   90.00
_cell.angle_gamma   90.00
#
_symmetry.space_group_name_H-M   'P 1'
#
loop_
_entity.id
_entity.type
_entity.pdbx_description
1 polymer ?
#
loop_
_entity_poly.entity_id
_entity_poly.type
_entity_poly.pdbx_seq_one_letter_code
_entity_poly.pdbx_strand_id
1 'polypeptide(L)'
;MGGCTPLPYVSLGSELTVRNDCTRRVATFAVTECGCVAARYCDRCVICGPSPRGRLVELAPVGFVGLGGDLEAGCFNATVRHASAPVRGAAAPGVEG
;
A
#
# COMPACT_ATOMS: atom_id res chain seq x y z
N MET A 1 21.22 -6.26 9.70
CA MET A 1 20.67 -7.51 9.11
C MET A 1 19.15 -7.36 9.00
N GLY A 2 18.66 -6.81 7.89
CA GLY A 2 17.23 -6.50 7.72
C GLY A 2 16.45 -7.75 7.30
N GLY A 3 15.83 -8.43 8.26
CA GLY A 3 15.10 -9.67 8.03
C GLY A 3 13.78 -9.45 7.30
N CYS A 4 13.40 -10.46 6.51
CA CYS A 4 12.09 -10.53 5.87
C CYS A 4 11.04 -10.60 6.99
N THR A 5 10.22 -9.56 7.11
CA THR A 5 9.19 -9.49 8.14
C THR A 5 7.93 -10.18 7.62
N PRO A 6 7.18 -10.92 8.45
CA PRO A 6 5.89 -11.45 8.03
C PRO A 6 4.97 -10.29 7.64
N LEU A 7 4.19 -10.49 6.58
CA LEU A 7 3.16 -9.53 6.22
C LEU A 7 2.16 -9.40 7.38
N PRO A 8 1.67 -8.18 7.67
CA PRO A 8 0.54 -8.03 8.56
C PRO A 8 -0.67 -8.76 7.95
N TYR A 9 -1.35 -9.56 8.78
CA TYR A 9 -2.60 -10.18 8.36
C TYR A 9 -3.66 -9.11 8.12
N VAL A 10 -4.27 -9.15 6.94
CA VAL A 10 -5.35 -8.25 6.53
C VAL A 10 -6.52 -9.09 6.01
N SER A 11 -7.73 -8.59 6.19
CA SER A 11 -8.94 -9.28 5.73
C SER A 11 -9.14 -9.05 4.24
N LEU A 12 -9.58 -10.08 3.52
CA LEU A 12 -10.12 -9.91 2.17
C LEU A 12 -11.29 -8.91 2.21
N GLY A 13 -11.32 -8.03 1.21
CA GLY A 13 -12.31 -6.95 1.10
C GLY A 13 -12.04 -5.74 1.99
N SER A 14 -11.04 -5.77 2.87
CA SER A 14 -10.63 -4.56 3.58
C SER A 14 -9.88 -3.61 2.65
N GLU A 15 -9.87 -2.33 3.00
CA GLU A 15 -9.22 -1.30 2.19
C GLU A 15 -7.86 -0.92 2.78
N LEU A 16 -6.89 -0.67 1.91
CA LEU A 16 -5.56 -0.19 2.24
C LEU A 16 -5.28 1.12 1.52
N THR A 17 -4.90 2.16 2.25
CA THR A 17 -4.34 3.37 1.68
C THR A 17 -2.85 3.15 1.41
N VAL A 18 -2.47 3.26 0.15
CA VAL A 18 -1.09 3.10 -0.33
C VAL A 18 -0.57 4.45 -0.81
N ARG A 19 0.56 4.88 -0.24
CA ARG A 19 1.29 6.07 -0.67
C ARG A 19 2.62 5.64 -1.30
N ASN A 20 2.86 6.05 -2.55
CA ASN A 20 4.18 5.96 -3.17
C ASN A 20 5.10 7.00 -2.50
N ASP A 21 6.19 6.55 -1.88
CA ASP A 21 7.14 7.41 -1.18
C ASP A 21 7.97 8.27 -2.12
N CYS A 22 8.21 7.80 -3.34
CA CYS A 22 8.98 8.51 -4.36
C CYS A 22 8.15 9.65 -4.98
N THR A 23 6.90 9.38 -5.35
CA THR A 23 6.04 10.35 -6.10
C THR A 23 5.05 11.09 -5.21
N ARG A 24 4.90 10.66 -3.95
CA ARG A 24 3.91 11.16 -2.98
C ARG A 24 2.44 10.95 -3.37
N ARG A 25 2.16 10.25 -4.48
CA ARG A 25 0.80 9.88 -4.88
C ARG A 25 0.19 8.88 -3.90
N VAL A 26 -1.12 8.98 -3.70
CA VAL A 26 -1.88 8.17 -2.74
C VAL A 26 -3.14 7.65 -3.41
N ALA A 27 -3.48 6.38 -3.15
CA ALA A 27 -4.73 5.78 -3.57
C ALA A 27 -5.16 4.69 -2.55
N THR A 28 -6.45 4.38 -2.54
CA THR A 28 -7.02 3.30 -1.72
C THR A 28 -7.31 2.10 -2.60
N PHE A 29 -6.96 0.91 -2.12
CA PHE A 29 -7.17 -0.36 -2.82
C PHE A 29 -7.85 -1.36 -1.90
N ALA A 30 -8.77 -2.16 -2.43
CA ALA A 30 -9.31 -3.31 -1.73
C ALA A 30 -8.32 -4.47 -1.76
N VAL A 31 -8.24 -5.24 -0.67
CA VAL A 31 -7.51 -6.51 -0.62
C VAL A 31 -8.36 -7.57 -1.33
N THR A 32 -8.02 -7.90 -2.57
CA THR A 32 -8.80 -8.84 -3.40
C THR A 32 -8.35 -10.28 -3.28
N GLU A 33 -7.11 -10.53 -2.86
CA GLU A 33 -6.53 -11.87 -2.79
C GLU A 33 -5.57 -12.00 -1.59
N CYS A 34 -5.46 -13.22 -1.05
CA CYS A 34 -4.48 -13.56 -0.04
C CYS A 34 -3.15 -13.88 -0.71
N GLY A 35 -2.06 -13.23 -0.29
CA GLY A 35 -0.72 -13.67 -0.67
C GLY A 35 -0.38 -15.05 -0.09
N CYS A 36 0.55 -15.76 -0.72
CA CYS A 36 1.07 -17.02 -0.19
C CYS A 36 1.66 -16.82 1.21
N VAL A 37 1.15 -17.56 2.21
CA VAL A 37 1.65 -17.50 3.60
C VAL A 37 3.13 -17.87 3.74
N ALA A 38 3.63 -18.69 2.82
CA ALA A 38 5.03 -19.10 2.74
C ALA A 38 5.93 -18.11 1.97
N ALA A 39 5.34 -17.14 1.26
CA ALA A 39 6.12 -16.16 0.51
C ALA A 39 6.88 -15.26 1.47
N ARG A 40 8.21 -15.25 1.32
CA ARG A 40 9.07 -14.27 1.99
C ARG A 40 9.38 -13.17 1.02
N TYR A 41 8.77 -12.02 1.26
CA TYR A 41 8.98 -10.78 0.53
C TYR A 41 10.29 -10.13 0.95
N CYS A 42 11.40 -10.76 0.58
CA CYS A 42 12.76 -10.33 0.92
C CYS A 42 13.36 -9.36 -0.11
N ASP A 43 12.71 -9.25 -1.28
CA ASP A 43 13.07 -8.28 -2.30
C ASP A 43 12.87 -6.87 -1.76
N ARG A 44 13.91 -6.04 -1.92
CA ARG A 44 13.91 -4.65 -1.53
C ARG A 44 13.90 -3.80 -2.78
N CYS A 45 13.06 -2.78 -2.78
CA CYS A 45 13.15 -1.76 -3.80
C CYS A 45 14.27 -0.78 -3.43
N VAL A 46 15.17 -0.52 -4.38
CA VAL A 46 16.23 0.50 -4.25
C VAL A 46 15.88 1.78 -5.01
N ILE A 47 14.72 1.80 -5.68
CA ILE A 47 14.20 2.98 -6.38
C ILE A 47 13.93 4.07 -5.35
N CYS A 48 14.48 5.26 -5.62
CA CYS A 48 14.42 6.46 -4.77
C CYS A 48 15.04 6.30 -3.35
N GLY A 49 15.91 5.30 -3.17
CA GLY A 49 16.63 5.04 -1.93
C GLY A 49 16.34 3.64 -1.36
N PRO A 50 17.24 3.08 -0.54
CA PRO A 50 17.04 1.75 0.01
C PRO A 50 15.93 1.74 1.06
N SER A 51 14.89 0.93 0.86
CA SER A 51 14.00 0.57 1.96
C SER A 51 14.64 -0.50 2.85
N PRO A 52 14.60 -0.37 4.19
CA PRO A 52 15.01 -1.44 5.09
C PRO A 52 13.98 -2.59 5.13
N ARG A 53 12.79 -2.38 4.59
CA ARG A 53 11.68 -3.34 4.52
C ARG A 53 11.62 -3.98 3.13
N GLY A 54 11.22 -5.25 3.08
CA GLY A 54 10.93 -5.94 1.83
C GLY A 54 9.54 -5.61 1.28
N ARG A 55 9.06 -6.35 0.27
CA ARG A 55 7.76 -6.13 -0.37
C ARG A 55 6.58 -6.22 0.64
N LEU A 56 5.63 -5.31 0.49
CA LEU A 56 4.48 -5.12 1.40
C LEU A 56 3.13 -5.49 0.78
N VAL A 57 2.93 -5.18 -0.51
CA VAL A 57 1.67 -5.43 -1.24
C VAL A 57 2.00 -5.65 -2.72
N GLU A 58 1.14 -6.39 -3.41
CA GLU A 58 1.12 -6.46 -4.87
C GLU A 58 -0.09 -5.67 -5.38
N LEU A 59 0.13 -4.88 -6.43
CA LEU A 59 -0.89 -4.01 -7.01
C LEU A 59 -1.21 -4.50 -8.41
N ALA A 60 -2.48 -4.42 -8.79
CA ALA A 60 -2.85 -4.54 -10.19
C ALA A 60 -2.08 -3.49 -11.03
N PRO A 61 -1.68 -3.79 -12.27
CA PRO A 61 -0.84 -2.88 -13.08
C PRO A 61 -1.41 -1.45 -13.19
N VAL A 62 -2.73 -1.33 -13.33
CA VAL A 62 -3.42 -0.03 -13.38
C VAL A 62 -3.25 0.77 -12.09
N GLY A 63 -3.31 0.13 -10.93
CA GLY A 63 -3.12 0.79 -9.63
C GLY A 63 -1.67 1.19 -9.41
N PHE A 64 -0.74 0.34 -9.81
CA PHE A 64 0.70 0.60 -9.75
C PHE A 64 1.08 1.83 -10.60
N VAL A 65 0.64 1.88 -11.86
CA VAL A 65 0.87 3.03 -12.76
C VAL A 65 0.13 4.28 -12.28
N GLY A 66 -1.08 4.14 -11.73
CA GLY A 66 -1.84 5.26 -11.15
C GLY A 66 -1.07 5.98 -10.02
N LEU A 67 -0.33 5.21 -9.21
CA LEU A 67 0.58 5.73 -8.18
C LEU A 67 1.91 6.27 -8.71
N GLY A 68 2.10 6.30 -10.04
CA GLY A 68 3.33 6.74 -10.69
C GLY A 68 4.44 5.69 -10.65
N GLY A 69 4.10 4.41 -10.56
CA GLY A 69 5.03 3.31 -10.75
C GLY A 69 5.41 3.14 -12.22
N ASP A 70 6.66 2.77 -12.46
CA ASP A 70 7.20 2.41 -13.77
C ASP A 70 7.24 0.88 -13.91
N LEU A 71 6.58 0.33 -14.92
CA LEU A 71 6.38 -1.12 -15.06
C LEU A 71 7.70 -1.86 -15.34
N GLU A 72 8.66 -1.21 -15.98
CA GLU A 72 9.99 -1.77 -16.26
C GLU A 72 10.84 -1.85 -14.98
N ALA A 73 10.75 -0.82 -14.13
CA ALA A 73 11.40 -0.81 -12.81
C ALA A 73 10.73 -1.79 -11.84
N GLY A 74 9.42 -2.01 -11.96
CA GLY A 74 8.66 -3.06 -11.27
C GLY A 74 8.44 -2.85 -9.76
N CYS A 75 9.01 -1.79 -9.15
CA CYS A 75 8.82 -1.50 -7.73
C CYS A 75 8.94 0.00 -7.40
N PHE A 76 8.39 0.39 -6.25
CA PHE A 76 8.69 1.65 -5.58
C PHE A 76 8.57 1.49 -4.05
N ASN A 77 9.20 2.40 -3.29
CA ASN A 77 9.02 2.46 -1.85
C ASN A 77 7.61 2.96 -1.51
N ALA A 78 6.94 2.30 -0.56
CA ALA A 78 5.56 2.62 -0.22
C ALA A 78 5.31 2.63 1.30
N THR A 79 4.42 3.53 1.70
CA THR A 79 3.77 3.49 3.01
C THR A 79 2.36 2.95 2.86
N VAL A 80 2.04 1.89 3.59
CA VAL A 80 0.70 1.27 3.59
C VAL A 80 0.03 1.49 4.94
N ARG A 81 -1.24 1.88 4.92
CA ARG A 81 -2.09 2.01 6.10
C ARG A 81 -3.39 1.26 5.85
N HIS A 82 -3.91 0.60 6.87
CA HIS A 82 -5.30 0.15 6.80
C HIS A 82 -6.18 1.39 6.67
N ALA A 83 -7.10 1.39 5.71
CA ALA A 83 -8.12 2.41 5.68
C ALA A 83 -8.96 2.20 6.94
N SER A 84 -8.85 3.14 7.88
CA SER A 84 -9.87 3.23 8.93
C SER A 84 -11.16 3.61 8.22
N ALA A 85 -12.26 2.90 8.50
CA ALA A 85 -13.57 3.44 8.17
C ALA A 85 -13.64 4.89 8.68
N PRO A 86 -14.24 5.84 7.95
CA PRO A 86 -14.59 7.10 8.57
C PRO A 86 -15.41 6.76 9.82
N VAL A 87 -15.02 7.30 10.98
CA VAL A 87 -15.85 7.19 12.18
C VAL A 87 -17.24 7.67 11.79
N ARG A 88 -18.25 6.80 11.87
CA ARG A 88 -19.65 7.21 11.75
C ARG A 88 -19.89 8.18 12.90
N GLY A 89 -19.71 9.48 12.66
CA GLY A 89 -19.69 10.50 13.71
C GLY A 89 -19.12 11.86 13.30
N ALA A 90 -18.39 11.99 12.20
CA ALA A 90 -18.06 13.30 11.65
C ALA A 90 -19.26 13.81 10.83
N ALA A 91 -20.26 14.34 11.52
CA ALA A 91 -21.29 15.17 10.91
C ALA A 91 -20.59 16.30 10.13
N ALA A 92 -20.92 16.43 8.84
CA ALA A 92 -20.62 17.66 8.11
C ALA A 92 -21.30 18.83 8.84
N PRO A 93 -20.65 19.99 9.02
CA PRO A 93 -21.35 21.16 9.53
C PRO A 93 -22.45 21.50 8.53
N GLY A 94 -23.69 21.50 9.01
CA GLY A 94 -24.85 21.96 8.26
C GLY A 94 -24.60 23.37 7.75
N VAL A 95 -24.96 23.61 6.50
CA VAL A 95 -25.16 24.95 5.98
C VAL A 95 -26.54 25.41 6.47
N GLU A 96 -26.55 26.32 7.44
CA GLU A 96 -27.67 27.25 7.64
C GLU A 96 -27.23 28.61 7.07
N GLY A 97 -28.07 29.17 6.18
CA GLY A 97 -27.91 30.50 5.59
C GLY A 97 -28.25 30.54 4.12
#